data_AF-A0A349BZ09-F1
#
_entry.id   AF-A0A349BZ09-F1
#
_cell.length_a   1.000
_cell.length_b   1.000
_cell.length_c   1.000
_cell.angle_alpha   90.00
_cell.angle_beta   90.00
_cell.angle_gamma   90.00
#
_symmetry.space_group_name_H-M   'P 1'
#
loop_
_entity.id
_entity.type
_entity.pdbx_description
1 polymer ?
#
loop_
_entity_poly.entity_id
_entity_poly.type
_entity_poly.pdbx_seq_one_letter_code
_entity_poly.pdbx_strand_id
1 'polypeptide(L)' 'MKLVPLSDRVVLKQLEAETTTKSGIVLPGQDKEKPQQAEVIAAGPGGVVDGK' A
#
# COMPACT_ATOMS: atom_id res chain seq x y z
N MET A 1 -4.49 19.37 3.56
CA MET A 1 -3.40 18.92 4.45
C MET A 1 -2.44 18.09 3.59
N LYS A 2 -1.16 18.47 3.48
CA LYS A 2 -0.19 17.78 2.62
C LYS A 2 0.65 16.85 3.50
N LEU A 3 0.48 15.54 3.35
CA LEU A 3 1.23 14.54 4.11
C LEU A 3 2.60 14.35 3.44
N VAL A 4 3.66 14.81 4.12
CA VAL A 4 5.04 14.68 3.63
C VAL A 4 5.75 13.65 4.52
N PRO A 5 6.06 12.46 4.01
CA PRO A 5 6.85 11.48 4.76
C PRO A 5 8.29 11.97 4.96
N LEU A 6 8.85 11.63 6.12
CA LEU A 6 10.22 11.98 6.50
C LEU A 6 11.19 10.87 6.07
N SER A 7 12.41 11.25 5.72
CA SER A 7 13.52 10.33 5.40
C SER A 7 13.16 9.37 4.25
N ASP A 8 13.30 8.07 4.48
CA ASP A 8 13.08 6.96 3.55
C ASP A 8 11.65 6.39 3.61
N ARG A 9 10.75 7.03 4.39
CA ARG A 9 9.39 6.52 4.58
C ARG A 9 8.52 6.78 3.35
N VAL A 10 7.61 5.85 3.11
CA VAL A 10 6.63 5.92 2.02
C VAL A 10 5.23 5.83 2.61
N VAL A 11 4.34 6.73 2.17
CA VAL A 11 2.93 6.69 2.53
C VAL A 11 2.20 5.83 1.51
N LEU A 12 1.60 4.74 1.99
CA LEU A 12 0.83 3.81 1.20
C LEU A 12 -0.65 3.91 1.52
N LYS A 13 -1.50 3.78 0.50
CA LYS A 13 -2.93 3.54 0.63
C LYS A 13 -3.19 2.07 0.30
N GLN A 14 -3.70 1.34 1.29
CA GLN A 14 -4.08 -0.05 1.07
C GLN A 14 -5.20 -0.12 0.03
N LEU A 15 -5.03 -0.97 -0.99
CA LEU A 15 -6.06 -1.20 -1.99
C LEU A 15 -7.18 -2.03 -1.36
N GLU A 16 -8.38 -1.96 -1.92
CA GLU A 16 -9.49 -2.78 -1.46
C GLU A 16 -9.30 -4.21 -1.97
N ALA A 17 -9.51 -5.20 -1.10
CA ALA A 17 -9.42 -6.61 -1.49
C ALA A 17 -10.53 -6.94 -2.50
N GLU A 18 -10.16 -7.60 -3.61
CA GLU A 18 -11.11 -8.05 -4.63
C GLU A 18 -12.09 -9.05 -4.00
N THR A 19 -13.36 -8.64 -3.88
CA THR A 19 -14.43 -9.49 -3.32
C THR A 19 -14.95 -10.52 -4.32
N THR A 20 -14.64 -10.33 -5.60
CA THR A 20 -15.06 -11.17 -6.72
C THR A 20 -13.83 -11.68 -7.44
N THR A 21 -13.67 -12.99 -7.49
CA THR A 21 -12.62 -13.61 -8.31
C THR A 21 -12.96 -13.47 -9.79
N LYS A 22 -11.97 -13.62 -10.69
CA LYS A 22 -12.15 -13.55 -12.16
C LYS A 22 -13.25 -14.48 -12.72
N SER A 23 -13.66 -15.48 -11.96
CA SER A 23 -14.71 -16.44 -12.30
C SER A 23 -16.09 -16.07 -11.73
N GLY A 24 -16.28 -14.88 -11.18
CA GLY A 24 -17.56 -14.39 -10.64
C GLY A 24 -17.93 -14.96 -9.27
N ILE A 25 -17.03 -15.69 -8.61
CA ILE A 25 -17.28 -16.27 -7.28
C ILE A 25 -17.08 -15.18 -6.24
N VAL A 26 -18.14 -14.88 -5.50
CA VAL A 26 -18.13 -13.97 -4.34
C VAL A 26 -17.59 -14.75 -3.15
N LEU A 27 -16.50 -14.27 -2.55
CA LEU A 27 -15.90 -14.89 -1.36
C LEU A 27 -16.68 -14.44 -0.11
N PRO A 28 -17.46 -15.31 0.56
CA PRO A 28 -18.19 -14.95 1.76
C PRO A 28 -17.33 -15.25 2.99
N GLY A 29 -16.74 -14.23 3.61
CA GLY A 29 -15.98 -14.39 4.86
C GLY A 29 -15.16 -13.17 5.27
N GLN A 30 -15.14 -12.90 6.58
CA GLN A 30 -14.56 -11.75 7.29
C GLN A 30 -13.03 -11.60 7.15
N ASP A 31 -12.34 -12.65 6.74
CA ASP A 31 -10.88 -12.65 6.54
C ASP A 31 -10.54 -12.19 5.12
N LYS A 32 -10.82 -10.92 4.84
CA LYS A 32 -10.20 -10.25 3.69
C LYS A 32 -8.71 -10.19 3.98
N GLU A 33 -7.97 -11.14 3.43
CA GLU A 33 -6.51 -11.16 3.50
C GLU A 33 -6.00 -9.77 3.13
N LYS A 34 -5.21 -9.16 4.02
CA LYS A 34 -4.74 -7.79 3.84
C LYS A 34 -4.04 -7.74 2.48
N PRO A 35 -4.55 -6.94 1.51
CA PRO A 35 -3.92 -6.90 0.21
C PRO A 35 -2.48 -6.43 0.38
N GLN A 36 -1.57 -7.24 -0.13
CA GLN A 36 -0.13 -6.91 -0.16
C GLN A 36 0.16 -5.80 -1.17
N GLN A 37 -0.81 -5.47 -2.02
CA GLN A 37 -0.75 -4.37 -2.96
C GLN A 37 -1.33 -3.10 -2.35
N ALA A 38 -0.59 -2.00 -2.50
CA ALA A 38 -0.98 -0.68 -2.02
C ALA A 38 -0.50 0.38 -3.01
N GLU A 39 -1.22 1.49 -3.09
CA GLU A 39 -0.87 2.63 -3.94
C GLU A 39 0.01 3.63 -3.17
N VAL A 40 1.09 4.10 -3.79
CA VAL A 40 2.00 5.08 -3.19
C VAL A 40 1.43 6.49 -3.36
N ILE A 41 1.08 7.16 -2.25
CA ILE A 41 0.56 8.54 -2.29
C ILE A 41 1.72 9.55 -2.17
N ALA A 42 2.74 9.24 -1.38
CA ALA A 42 3.87 10.12 -1.16
C ALA A 42 5.13 9.34 -0.81
N ALA A 43 6.27 9.76 -1.36
CA ALA A 43 7.59 9.23 -1.04
C ALA A 43 8.43 10.31 -0.35
N GLY A 44 9.23 9.90 0.63
CA GLY A 44 10.14 10.80 1.34
C GLY A 44 11.36 11.19 0.48
N PRO A 45 12.12 12.22 0.89
CA PRO A 45 13.29 12.70 0.16
C PRO A 45 14.46 11.70 0.11
N GLY A 46 14.36 10.55 0.79
CA GLY A 46 15.38 9.51 0.82
C GLY A 46 16.36 9.68 1.99
N GLY A 47 16.94 8.57 2.44
CA GLY A 47 18.07 8.59 3.37
C GLY A 47 19.35 9.01 2.65
N VAL A 48 20.23 9.74 3.33
CA VAL A 48 21.58 10.02 2.83
C VAL A 48 22.34 8.69 2.85
N VAL A 49 22.46 8.05 1.69
CA VAL A 49 23.36 6.92 1.50
C VAL A 49 24.77 7.48 1.35
N ASP A 50 25.46 7.61 2.49
CA ASP A 50 26.89 7.95 2.47
C ASP A 50 27.63 6.68 1.99
N GLY A 51 27.89 6.65 0.69
CA GLY A 51 28.47 5.51 0.01
C GLY A 51 29.88 5.23 0.53
N LYS A 52 30.03 4.14 1.26
CA LYS A 52 31.32 3.51 1.56
C LYS A 52 31.42 2.16 0.86
#